data_AF-E9J817-F1
#
_entry.id   AF-E9J817-F1
#
_cell.length_a   1.000
_cell.length_b   1.000
_cell.length_c   1.000
_cell.angle_alpha   90.00
_cell.angle_beta   90.00
_cell.angle_gamma   90.00
#
_symmetry.space_group_name_H-M   'P 1'
#
loop_
_entity.id
_entity.type
_entity.pdbx_description
1 polymer ?
#
loop_
_entity_poly.entity_id
_entity_poly.type
_entity_poly.pdbx_seq_one_letter_code
_entity_poly.pdbx_strand_id
1 'polypeptide(L)' 'LEWWKRHTQIYPILSKMARDILSSTASSVPVERIFSIGALTMTKNRNRLQSKSLRALMCINSWVKCSLKSKI' A
#
# COMPACT_ATOMS: atom_id res chain seq x y z
N LEU A 1 -13.96 5.97 -2.36
CA LEU A 1 -14.72 4.86 -1.74
C LEU A 1 -15.92 5.30 -0.90
N GLU A 2 -15.98 6.55 -0.41
CA GLU A 2 -17.07 7.02 0.46
C GLU A 2 -18.47 6.95 -0.16
N TRP A 3 -18.59 7.16 -1.47
CA TRP A 3 -19.86 7.04 -2.18
C TRP A 3 -20.42 5.61 -2.08
N TRP A 4 -19.59 4.60 -2.39
CA TRP A 4 -19.93 3.18 -2.24
C TRP A 4 -20.17 2.81 -0.78
N LYS A 5 -19.47 3.44 0.17
CA LYS A 5 -19.70 3.24 1.62
C LYS A 5 -21.12 3.66 2.01
N ARG A 6 -21.60 4.82 1.52
CA ARG A 6 -22.97 5.32 1.78
C ARG A 6 -24.06 4.49 1.09
N HIS A 7 -23.78 3.93 -0.09
CA HIS A 7 -24.77 3.17 -0.88
C HIS A 7 -24.69 1.66 -0.68
N THR A 8 -24.01 1.19 0.38
CA THR A 8 -23.91 -0.24 0.71
C THR A 8 -25.26 -0.88 1.00
N GLN A 9 -26.21 -0.16 1.59
CA GLN A 9 -27.53 -0.71 1.93
C GLN A 9 -28.41 -0.92 0.70
N ILE A 10 -28.28 -0.07 -0.32
CA ILE A 10 -29.08 -0.14 -1.56
C ILE A 10 -28.44 -1.14 -2.53
N TYR A 11 -27.10 -1.19 -2.56
CA TYR A 11 -26.35 -2.06 -3.46
C TYR A 11 -25.27 -2.87 -2.71
N PRO A 12 -25.66 -3.87 -1.89
CA PRO A 12 -24.71 -4.58 -1.03
C PRO A 12 -23.66 -5.38 -1.81
N ILE A 13 -24.06 -6.02 -2.91
CA ILE A 13 -23.14 -6.83 -3.72
C ILE A 13 -22.26 -5.94 -4.61
N LEU A 14 -22.86 -4.95 -5.28
CA LEU A 14 -22.12 -4.06 -6.18
C LEU A 14 -21.15 -3.14 -5.42
N SER A 15 -21.55 -2.64 -4.24
CA SER A 15 -20.65 -1.85 -3.40
C SER A 15 -19.47 -2.64 -2.85
N LYS A 16 -19.63 -3.96 -2.63
CA LYS A 16 -18.53 -4.86 -2.27
C LYS A 16 -17.58 -5.06 -3.44
N MET A 17 -18.10 -5.39 -4.63
CA MET A 17 -17.28 -5.52 -5.84
C MET A 17 -16.54 -4.23 -6.19
N ALA A 18 -17.23 -3.09 -6.14
CA ALA A 18 -16.62 -1.80 -6.39
C ALA A 18 -15.57 -1.47 -5.31
N ARG A 19 -15.74 -1.91 -4.07
CA ARG A 19 -14.71 -1.76 -3.04
C ARG A 19 -13.49 -2.60 -3.33
N ASP A 20 -13.67 -3.85 -3.72
CA ASP A 20 -12.54 -4.74 -4.04
C ASP A 20 -11.77 -4.25 -5.28
N ILE A 21 -12.50 -3.85 -6.33
CA ILE A 21 -11.92 -3.35 -7.59
C ILE A 21 -11.25 -1.98 -7.40
N LEU A 22 -11.88 -1.04 -6.68
CA LEU A 22 -11.34 0.32 -6.52
C LEU A 22 -10.35 0.44 -5.35
N SER A 23 -10.37 -0.48 -4.38
CA SER A 23 -9.38 -0.54 -3.30
C SER A 23 -8.08 -1.20 -3.76
N SER A 24 -8.16 -2.13 -4.70
CA SER A 24 -6.98 -2.60 -5.42
C SER A 24 -6.55 -1.48 -6.35
N THR A 25 -5.42 -0.83 -6.07
CA THR A 25 -4.88 0.20 -6.96
C THR A 25 -4.71 -0.40 -8.35
N ALA A 26 -5.49 0.07 -9.33
CA ALA A 26 -5.49 -0.43 -10.70
C ALA A 26 -4.16 -0.24 -11.45
N SER A 27 -3.16 0.39 -10.82
CA SER A 27 -1.86 0.65 -11.41
C SER A 27 -0.74 0.02 -10.58
N SER A 28 0.32 -0.41 -11.26
CA SER A 28 1.60 -0.85 -10.65
C SER A 28 2.36 0.29 -9.97
N VAL A 29 1.93 1.54 -10.16
CA VAL A 29 2.60 2.75 -9.67
C VAL A 29 2.93 2.72 -8.17
N PRO A 30 2.08 2.20 -7.25
CA PRO A 30 2.43 2.10 -5.84
C PRO A 30 3.56 1.11 -5.59
N VAL A 31 3.57 -0.02 -6.31
CA VAL A 31 4.60 -1.05 -6.15
C VAL A 31 5.92 -0.55 -6.73
N GLU A 32 5.90 0.10 -7.89
CA GLU A 32 7.07 0.72 -8.51
C GLU A 32 7.64 1.87 -7.68
N ARG A 33 6.79 2.66 -7.02
CA ARG A 33 7.24 3.68 -6.07
C ARG A 33 7.94 3.08 -4.86
N ILE A 34 7.39 1.99 -4.30
CA ILE A 34 8.04 1.28 -3.18
C ILE A 34 9.38 0.68 -3.63
N PHE A 35 9.43 0.06 -4.80
CA PHE A 35 10.66 -0.46 -5.39
C PHE A 35 11.68 0.65 -5.68
N SER A 36 11.26 1.80 -6.20
CA SER A 36 12.15 2.93 -6.48
C SER A 36 12.73 3.54 -5.21
N ILE A 37 11.91 3.74 -4.17
CA ILE A 37 12.38 4.15 -2.84
C ILE A 37 13.36 3.12 -2.28
N GLY A 38 13.09 1.84 -2.55
CA GLY A 38 13.95 0.75 -2.15
C GLY A 38 15.30 0.71 -2.83
N ALA A 39 15.31 0.84 -4.15
CA ALA A 39 16.51 0.95 -4.95
C ALA A 39 17.32 2.18 -4.52
N LEU A 40 16.67 3.32 -4.31
CA LEU A 40 17.34 4.54 -3.82
C LEU A 40 17.94 4.35 -2.42
N THR A 41 17.24 3.65 -1.52
CA THR A 41 17.71 3.35 -0.17
C THR A 41 18.87 2.37 -0.17
N MET A 42 18.86 1.39 -1.08
CA MET A 42 19.99 0.49 -1.33
C MET A 42 21.21 1.26 -1.83
N THR A 43 21.04 2.10 -2.85
CA THR A 43 22.14 2.84 -3.50
C THR A 43 22.72 3.94 -2.62
N LYS A 44 21.88 4.68 -1.87
CA LYS A 44 22.35 5.83 -1.06
C LYS A 44 22.90 5.46 0.31
N ASN A 45 22.39 4.42 0.95
CA ASN A 45 22.64 4.27 2.39
C ASN A 45 23.64 3.17 2.76
N ARG A 46 23.80 2.06 2.02
CA ARG A 46 24.65 0.95 2.51
C ARG A 46 25.18 0.00 1.42
N ASN A 47 26.49 0.07 1.17
CA ASN A 47 27.32 -1.05 0.70
C ASN A 47 27.36 -2.27 1.67
N ARG A 48 26.50 -2.33 2.70
CA ARG A 48 26.60 -3.32 3.80
C ARG A 48 25.26 -3.84 4.33
N LEU A 49 24.11 -3.46 3.75
CA LEU A 49 22.82 -4.01 4.20
C LEU A 49 22.41 -5.16 3.29
N GLN A 50 22.32 -6.37 3.83
CA GLN A 50 21.80 -7.51 3.08
C GLN A 50 20.36 -7.23 2.62
N SER A 51 20.05 -7.66 1.40
CA SER A 51 18.73 -7.50 0.75
C SER A 51 17.56 -8.00 1.61
N LYS A 52 17.79 -8.99 2.48
CA LYS A 52 16.81 -9.52 3.42
C LYS A 52 16.38 -8.50 4.48
N SER A 53 17.33 -7.77 5.08
CA SER A 53 17.05 -6.77 6.11
C SER A 53 16.33 -5.54 5.55
N LEU A 54 16.63 -5.18 4.29
CA LEU A 54 15.94 -4.09 3.60
C LEU A 54 14.46 -4.42 3.36
N ARG A 55 14.15 -5.63 2.88
CA ARG A 55 12.75 -6.07 2.70
C ARG A 55 11.97 -6.02 4.00
N ALA A 56 12.55 -6.50 5.10
CA ALA A 56 11.92 -6.44 6.41
C ALA A 56 11.62 -4.98 6.84
N LEU A 57 12.59 -4.07 6.66
CA LEU A 57 12.40 -2.65 6.96
C LEU A 57 11.31 -2.00 6.09
N MET A 58 11.21 -2.35 4.81
CA MET A 58 10.15 -1.86 3.94
C MET A 58 8.77 -2.33 4.37
N CYS A 59 8.63 -3.60 4.72
CA CYS A 59 7.38 -4.16 5.23
C CYS A 59 6.95 -3.44 6.51
N ILE A 60 7.88 -3.29 7.47
CA ILE A 60 7.61 -2.57 8.73
C ILE A 60 7.19 -1.12 8.45
N ASN A 61 7.91 -0.40 7.59
CA ASN A 61 7.59 0.99 7.26
C ASN A 61 6.21 1.11 6.55
N SER A 62 5.89 0.16 5.68
CA SER A 62 4.57 0.09 5.02
C SER A 62 3.44 -0.16 6.03
N TRP A 63 3.64 -1.11 6.95
CA TRP A 63 2.66 -1.43 7.99
C TRP A 63 2.44 -0.29 8.98
N VAL A 64 3.51 0.38 9.43
CA VAL A 64 3.42 1.56 10.30
C VAL A 64 2.64 2.68 9.61
N LYS A 65 2.93 2.97 8.33
CA LYS A 65 2.17 3.97 7.55
C LYS A 65 0.70 3.60 7.40
N CYS A 66 0.39 2.32 7.16
CA CYS A 66 -0.99 1.85 7.04
C CYS A 66 -1.74 1.97 8.38
N SER A 67 -1.10 1.59 9.49
CA SER A 67 -1.68 1.67 10.84
C SER A 67 -1.90 3.12 11.32
N LEU A 68 -1.09 4.08 10.86
CA LEU A 68 -1.32 5.50 11.14
C LEU A 68 -2.51 6.05 10.35
N LYS A 69 -2.72 5.57 9.12
CA LYS A 69 -3.87 5.93 8.28
C LYS A 69 -5.21 5.40 8.81
N SER A 70 -5.23 4.36 9.62
CA SER A 70 -6.47 3.83 10.21
C SER A 70 -6.85 4.51 11.54
N LYS A 71 -5.96 5.37 12.08
CA LYS A 71 -6.13 6.06 13.37
C LYS A 71 -6.57 7.53 13.24
N ILE A 72 -6.70 8.02 12.00
CA ILE A 72 -7.22 9.34 11.61
C ILE A 72 -8.49 9.09 10.81
#